data_AF-A0A426YL34-F1
#
_entry.id   AF-A0A426YL34-F1
#
_cell.length_a   1.000
_cell.length_b   1.000
_cell.length_c   1.000
_cell.angle_alpha   90.00
_cell.angle_beta   90.00
_cell.angle_gamma   90.00
#
_symmetry.space_group_name_H-M   'P 1'
#
loop_
_entity.id
_entity.type
_entity.pdbx_description
1 polymer ?
#
loop_
_entity_poly.entity_id
_entity_poly.type
_entity_poly.pdbx_seq_one_letter_code
_entity_poly.pdbx_strand_id
1 'polypeptide(L)'
;MQEFFGAAGSNPESFYNSFSNGVLEAAFNVSSDLLPLERLFERQRKGEIIKITEEQIKALSQTTGFGGGRPFAQSNEPYNLLQKRPSHSNEYGELYEARSSDYRRLQDLDVDVSVANISERSMMAPSYNSRATKLAMVVEGRGHFEMVCPRRSGEARGSEDATEPEGQQRDRYRAVRSQVSRGSVFVIPPGHPVTAVAAANENLQVLCFGIRAGRNRKHYLAGKNNVMNELDREAKQLSFGAPAEEVQEVFDAQPESVFLPGPGRRQGESKRRQPSVDRLSRRGPQTYVEDFIVVLELRLTHTCRIITGEVTSV
;
A
#
# COMPACT_ATOMS: atom_id res chain seq x y z
N MET A 1 8.09 -17.53 -3.67
CA MET A 1 9.22 -17.90 -4.55
C MET A 1 10.49 -17.49 -3.86
N GLN A 2 11.49 -18.31 -4.09
CA GLN A 2 12.76 -18.36 -3.39
C GLN A 2 13.79 -17.76 -4.33
N GLU A 3 14.79 -17.09 -3.78
CA GLU A 3 15.85 -16.51 -4.58
C GLU A 3 16.85 -17.60 -5.00
N PHE A 4 17.26 -17.58 -6.26
CA PHE A 4 18.22 -18.52 -6.82
C PHE A 4 19.47 -17.75 -7.25
N PHE A 5 20.55 -17.90 -6.49
CA PHE A 5 21.78 -17.15 -6.73
C PHE A 5 22.70 -17.88 -7.71
N GLY A 6 22.71 -17.44 -8.97
CA GLY A 6 23.63 -17.96 -9.99
C GLY A 6 25.01 -17.30 -9.94
N ALA A 7 25.04 -15.98 -9.83
CA ALA A 7 26.27 -15.19 -9.70
C ALA A 7 26.63 -15.00 -8.22
N ALA A 8 27.05 -16.08 -7.57
CA ALA A 8 27.32 -16.10 -6.14
C ALA A 8 28.46 -17.06 -5.78
N GLY A 9 28.82 -17.06 -4.50
CA GLY A 9 29.84 -17.95 -3.97
C GLY A 9 29.28 -18.79 -2.82
N SER A 10 29.96 -18.74 -1.67
CA SER A 10 29.48 -19.41 -0.46
C SER A 10 28.61 -18.49 0.40
N ASN A 11 28.55 -17.18 0.12
CA ASN A 11 27.65 -16.25 0.78
C ASN A 11 27.26 -15.05 -0.12
N PRO A 12 26.06 -15.05 -0.74
CA PRO A 12 25.03 -16.11 -0.66
C PRO A 12 25.50 -17.41 -1.32
N GLU A 13 24.91 -18.55 -0.93
CA GLU A 13 25.24 -19.84 -1.54
C GLU A 13 24.76 -19.88 -2.99
N SER A 14 25.67 -20.22 -3.91
CA SER A 14 25.31 -20.42 -5.30
C SER A 14 24.57 -21.74 -5.50
N PHE A 15 23.47 -21.73 -6.28
CA PHE A 15 22.77 -22.97 -6.62
C PHE A 15 23.63 -23.95 -7.43
N TYR A 16 24.75 -23.49 -8.01
CA TYR A 16 25.69 -24.38 -8.69
C TYR A 16 26.30 -25.42 -7.75
N ASN A 17 26.44 -25.09 -6.46
CA ASN A 17 26.96 -26.01 -5.43
C ASN A 17 26.03 -27.20 -5.16
N SER A 18 24.77 -27.13 -5.63
CA SER A 18 23.80 -28.22 -5.46
C SER A 18 23.85 -29.27 -6.59
N PHE A 19 24.52 -28.99 -7.72
CA PHE A 19 24.65 -29.96 -8.81
C PHE A 19 25.85 -30.89 -8.59
N SER A 20 25.75 -32.14 -9.04
CA SER A 20 26.88 -33.08 -9.00
C SER A 20 28.01 -32.65 -9.94
N ASN A 21 29.26 -32.93 -9.57
CA ASN A 21 30.45 -32.57 -10.36
C ASN A 21 30.36 -33.06 -11.81
N GLY A 22 29.95 -34.30 -12.08
CA GLY A 22 29.81 -34.82 -13.45
C GLY A 22 28.78 -34.06 -14.32
N VAL A 23 27.77 -33.45 -13.70
CA VAL A 23 26.82 -32.56 -14.41
C VAL A 23 27.49 -31.23 -14.73
N LEU A 24 28.24 -30.66 -13.80
CA LEU A 24 28.98 -29.41 -14.03
C LEU A 24 30.10 -29.59 -15.08
N GLU A 25 30.79 -30.74 -15.09
CA GLU A 25 31.75 -31.19 -16.11
C GLU A 25 31.16 -31.13 -17.51
N ALA A 26 30.07 -31.87 -17.69
CA ALA A 26 29.40 -31.95 -18.97
C ALA A 26 28.80 -30.60 -19.39
N ALA A 27 28.20 -29.85 -18.45
CA ALA A 27 27.51 -28.60 -18.73
C ALA A 27 28.47 -27.47 -19.13
N PHE A 28 29.62 -27.36 -18.47
CA PHE A 28 30.62 -26.33 -18.76
C PHE A 28 31.70 -26.79 -19.75
N ASN A 29 31.68 -28.06 -20.16
CA ASN A 29 32.69 -28.68 -21.04
C ASN A 29 34.12 -28.45 -20.52
N VAL A 30 34.32 -28.71 -19.24
CA VAL A 30 35.59 -28.54 -18.52
C VAL A 30 36.00 -29.89 -17.93
N SER A 31 37.30 -30.17 -17.92
CA SER A 31 37.81 -31.42 -17.31
C SER A 31 37.63 -31.42 -15.80
N SER A 32 37.57 -32.61 -15.20
CA SER A 32 37.54 -32.81 -13.74
C SER A 32 38.71 -32.14 -13.02
N ASP A 33 39.83 -31.88 -13.72
CA ASP A 33 41.02 -31.18 -13.21
C ASP A 33 40.91 -29.65 -13.28
N LEU A 34 40.00 -29.13 -14.11
CA LEU A 34 39.64 -27.71 -14.16
C LEU A 34 38.45 -27.38 -13.25
N LEU A 35 37.67 -28.38 -12.84
CA LEU A 35 36.59 -28.26 -11.85
C LEU A 35 36.93 -28.31 -10.36
N PRO A 36 38.19 -28.45 -9.90
CA PRO A 36 38.58 -28.02 -8.56
C PRO A 36 38.42 -26.49 -8.36
N LEU A 37 37.73 -25.81 -9.29
CA LEU A 37 36.85 -24.67 -9.07
C LEU A 37 35.76 -24.89 -7.97
N GLU A 38 35.93 -25.82 -7.01
CA GLU A 38 35.42 -25.62 -5.64
C GLU A 38 35.67 -24.17 -5.19
N ARG A 39 36.75 -23.53 -5.65
CA ARG A 39 36.93 -22.09 -5.41
C ARG A 39 36.01 -21.14 -6.19
N LEU A 40 35.53 -21.38 -7.40
CA LEU A 40 34.81 -20.32 -8.15
C LEU A 40 33.50 -19.95 -7.48
N PHE A 41 32.68 -20.96 -7.21
CA PHE A 41 31.38 -20.83 -6.54
C PHE A 41 31.51 -20.84 -5.01
N GLU A 42 32.73 -20.70 -4.47
CA GLU A 42 32.98 -20.44 -3.04
C GLU A 42 33.81 -19.15 -2.79
N ARG A 43 34.34 -18.51 -3.85
CA ARG A 43 35.23 -17.34 -3.78
C ARG A 43 34.52 -16.10 -3.26
N GLN A 44 33.28 -15.90 -3.72
CA GLN A 44 32.48 -14.75 -3.31
C GLN A 44 31.84 -15.06 -1.94
N ARG A 45 32.15 -14.22 -0.94
CA ARG A 45 31.67 -14.39 0.44
C ARG A 45 31.16 -13.10 1.07
N LYS A 46 31.12 -12.02 0.27
CA LYS A 46 30.85 -10.64 0.71
C LYS A 46 29.36 -10.35 0.87
N GLY A 47 28.48 -11.35 0.74
CA GLY A 47 27.03 -11.21 0.77
C GLY A 47 26.41 -10.81 -0.58
N GLU A 48 25.09 -10.64 -0.57
CA GLU A 48 24.26 -10.37 -1.76
C GLU A 48 24.49 -8.98 -2.35
N ILE A 49 24.66 -7.97 -1.49
CA ILE A 49 24.90 -6.58 -1.87
C ILE A 49 26.35 -6.25 -1.54
N ILE A 50 27.18 -6.12 -2.59
CA ILE A 50 28.62 -5.86 -2.44
C ILE A 50 29.00 -4.43 -2.81
N LYS A 51 30.00 -3.89 -2.11
CA LYS A 51 30.62 -2.61 -2.47
C LYS A 51 31.48 -2.78 -3.73
N ILE A 52 31.32 -1.87 -4.69
CA ILE A 52 32.11 -1.78 -5.92
C ILE A 52 32.76 -0.40 -6.04
N THR A 53 33.79 -0.26 -6.88
CA THR A 53 34.49 1.01 -7.12
C THR A 53 33.80 1.86 -8.19
N GLU A 54 34.14 3.15 -8.27
CA GLU A 54 33.62 4.04 -9.31
C GLU A 54 33.98 3.57 -10.72
N GLU A 55 35.18 3.00 -10.91
CA GLU A 55 35.61 2.44 -12.19
C GLU A 55 34.74 1.24 -12.58
N GLN A 56 34.40 0.38 -11.61
CA GLN A 56 33.49 -0.75 -11.83
C GLN A 56 32.07 -0.26 -12.18
N ILE A 57 31.57 0.79 -11.52
CA ILE A 57 30.28 1.43 -11.86
C ILE A 57 30.30 1.98 -13.29
N LYS A 58 31.38 2.65 -13.71
CA LYS A 58 31.54 3.19 -15.07
C LYS A 58 31.56 2.06 -16.11
N ALA A 59 32.29 0.98 -15.84
CA ALA A 59 32.36 -0.18 -16.74
C ALA A 59 31.01 -0.88 -16.90
N LEU A 60 30.25 -1.04 -15.80
CA LEU A 60 28.89 -1.61 -15.85
C LEU A 60 27.90 -0.68 -16.57
N SER A 61 27.98 0.63 -16.32
CA SER A 61 27.11 1.61 -16.98
C SER A 61 27.29 1.67 -18.50
N GLN A 62 28.52 1.45 -18.99
CA GLN A 62 28.83 1.42 -20.43
C GLN A 62 28.26 0.17 -21.12
N THR A 63 28.15 -0.95 -20.41
CA THR A 63 27.55 -2.19 -20.93
C THR A 63 26.02 -2.19 -20.85
N THR A 64 25.44 -1.37 -19.98
CA THR A 64 23.98 -1.16 -19.88
C THR A 64 23.46 -0.07 -20.83
N GLY A 65 24.19 0.30 -21.88
CA GLY A 65 23.60 1.07 -22.96
C GLY A 65 22.31 0.38 -23.40
N PHE A 66 21.17 1.05 -23.18
CA PHE A 66 19.79 0.60 -23.44
C PHE A 66 19.54 0.41 -24.95
N GLY A 67 20.39 -0.37 -25.63
CA GLY A 67 20.44 -0.52 -27.09
C GLY A 67 21.01 -1.87 -27.57
N GLY A 68 21.28 -2.82 -26.67
CA GLY A 68 21.63 -4.20 -27.02
C GLY A 68 20.39 -5.06 -27.23
N GLY A 69 19.65 -4.82 -28.32
CA GLY A 69 18.41 -5.53 -28.63
C GLY A 69 18.62 -7.04 -28.84
N ARG A 70 18.04 -7.87 -27.97
CA ARG A 70 17.60 -9.21 -28.39
C ARG A 70 16.39 -9.01 -29.33
N PRO A 71 16.29 -9.68 -30.50
CA PRO A 71 15.24 -9.41 -31.49
C PRO A 71 13.78 -9.67 -31.03
N PHE A 72 13.58 -10.12 -29.79
CA PHE A 72 12.26 -10.44 -29.21
C PHE A 72 12.04 -9.83 -27.82
N ALA A 73 12.95 -8.99 -27.33
CA ALA A 73 12.76 -8.36 -26.03
C ALA A 73 11.87 -7.11 -26.18
N GLN A 74 10.61 -7.20 -25.72
CA GLN A 74 9.79 -6.01 -25.46
C GLN A 74 10.61 -5.01 -24.63
N SER A 75 10.54 -3.71 -24.93
CA SER A 75 11.31 -2.68 -24.23
C SER A 75 11.22 -2.87 -22.71
N ASN A 76 12.38 -3.04 -22.08
CA ASN A 76 12.56 -3.24 -20.64
C ASN A 76 12.75 -1.90 -19.91
N GLU A 77 12.37 -0.79 -20.54
CA GLU A 77 12.58 0.53 -19.93
C GLU A 77 11.71 0.70 -18.68
N PRO A 78 12.30 1.16 -17.57
CA PRO A 78 11.55 1.43 -16.36
C PRO A 78 10.54 2.54 -16.61
N TYR A 79 9.32 2.34 -16.15
CA TYR A 79 8.28 3.35 -16.25
C TYR A 79 8.23 4.20 -14.98
N ASN A 80 8.37 5.52 -15.13
CA ASN A 80 8.34 6.46 -14.01
C ASN A 80 6.92 7.03 -13.83
N LEU A 81 6.21 6.58 -12.78
CA LEU A 81 4.85 7.06 -12.46
C LEU A 81 4.80 8.58 -12.22
N LEU A 82 5.85 9.17 -11.65
CA LEU A 82 5.87 10.56 -11.22
C LEU A 82 6.15 11.55 -12.37
N GLN A 83 6.55 11.06 -13.54
CA GLN A 83 6.73 11.91 -14.72
C GLN A 83 5.42 12.14 -15.50
N LYS A 84 4.37 11.36 -15.22
CA LYS A 84 3.04 11.61 -15.77
C LYS A 84 2.33 12.72 -15.00
N ARG A 85 1.38 13.36 -15.66
CA ARG A 85 0.40 14.21 -14.98
C ARG A 85 -0.36 13.37 -13.95
N PRO A 86 -0.59 13.91 -12.73
CA PRO A 86 -1.36 13.20 -11.73
C PRO A 86 -2.78 12.95 -12.26
N SER A 87 -3.31 11.78 -11.95
CA SER A 87 -4.71 11.40 -12.23
C SER A 87 -5.70 12.32 -11.50
N HIS A 88 -5.27 12.91 -10.39
CA HIS A 88 -5.99 13.95 -9.66
C HIS A 88 -4.99 14.83 -8.89
N SER A 89 -5.22 16.14 -8.85
CA SER A 89 -4.41 17.09 -8.08
C SER A 89 -5.29 18.28 -7.66
N ASN A 90 -5.20 18.67 -6.39
CA ASN A 90 -5.76 19.89 -5.83
C ASN A 90 -4.86 20.40 -4.68
N GLU A 91 -5.27 21.44 -3.95
CA GLU A 91 -4.44 22.00 -2.85
C GLU A 91 -4.18 20.99 -1.70
N TYR A 92 -4.96 19.91 -1.62
CA TYR A 92 -4.94 18.93 -0.53
C TYR A 92 -4.12 17.68 -0.85
N GLY A 93 -3.70 17.49 -2.11
CA GLY A 93 -2.86 16.38 -2.49
C GLY A 93 -2.84 16.05 -3.98
N GLU A 94 -2.05 15.03 -4.30
CA GLU A 94 -1.85 14.52 -5.66
C GLU A 94 -1.95 13.00 -5.70
N LEU A 95 -2.55 12.47 -6.75
CA LEU A 95 -2.69 11.02 -6.98
C LEU A 95 -2.12 10.66 -8.36
N TYR A 96 -1.10 9.82 -8.37
CA TYR A 96 -0.51 9.24 -9.58
C TYR A 96 -0.94 7.78 -9.68
N GLU A 97 -1.40 7.34 -10.85
CA GLU A 97 -1.86 5.96 -11.08
C GLU A 97 -1.25 5.39 -12.36
N ALA A 98 -0.83 4.13 -12.29
CA ALA A 98 -0.55 3.27 -13.42
C ALA A 98 -1.49 2.07 -13.32
N ARG A 99 -2.51 2.04 -14.17
CA ARG A 99 -3.54 1.01 -14.14
C ARG A 99 -3.05 -0.22 -14.90
N SER A 100 -3.66 -1.36 -14.56
CA SER A 100 -3.48 -2.62 -15.28
C SER A 100 -3.74 -2.47 -16.79
N SER A 101 -4.68 -1.60 -17.19
CA SER A 101 -4.97 -1.29 -18.59
C SER A 101 -3.91 -0.46 -19.32
N ASP A 102 -3.04 0.24 -18.59
CA ASP A 102 -2.12 1.20 -19.18
C ASP A 102 -0.83 0.53 -19.68
N TYR A 103 -0.52 -0.66 -19.15
CA TYR A 103 0.71 -1.40 -19.43
C TYR A 103 0.45 -2.89 -19.53
N ARG A 104 0.91 -3.52 -20.62
CA ARG A 104 0.78 -4.98 -20.82
C ARG A 104 1.33 -5.78 -19.63
N ARG A 105 2.47 -5.40 -19.05
CA ARG A 105 3.04 -6.10 -17.88
C ARG A 105 2.15 -6.02 -16.63
N LEU A 106 1.52 -4.87 -16.39
CA LEU A 106 0.56 -4.70 -15.30
C LEU A 106 -0.77 -5.41 -15.61
N GLN A 107 -1.11 -5.52 -16.89
CA GLN A 107 -2.23 -6.32 -17.37
C GLN A 107 -2.03 -7.81 -17.10
N ASP A 108 -0.87 -8.34 -17.49
CA ASP A 108 -0.52 -9.76 -17.37
C ASP A 108 -0.50 -10.19 -15.89
N LEU A 109 -0.08 -9.29 -14.99
CA LEU A 109 -0.08 -9.53 -13.54
C LEU A 109 -1.40 -9.19 -12.85
N ASP A 110 -2.36 -8.57 -13.55
CA ASP A 110 -3.61 -8.05 -13.00
C ASP A 110 -3.39 -7.10 -11.79
N VAL A 111 -2.41 -6.20 -11.92
CA VAL A 111 -1.96 -5.27 -10.87
C VAL A 111 -2.12 -3.81 -11.31
N ASP A 112 -2.41 -2.91 -10.37
CA ASP A 112 -2.21 -1.48 -10.54
C ASP A 112 -1.20 -0.95 -9.51
N VAL A 113 -0.59 0.20 -9.82
CA VAL A 113 0.31 0.91 -8.92
C VAL A 113 -0.18 2.33 -8.78
N SER A 114 -0.23 2.86 -7.56
CA SER A 114 -0.61 4.26 -7.33
C SER A 114 0.23 4.90 -6.24
N VAL A 115 0.58 6.17 -6.40
CA VAL A 115 1.23 6.99 -5.38
C VAL A 115 0.29 8.13 -5.01
N ALA A 116 -0.08 8.21 -3.74
CA ALA A 116 -0.86 9.32 -3.21
C ALA A 116 0.04 10.18 -2.32
N ASN A 117 0.10 11.47 -2.60
CA ASN A 117 0.73 12.47 -1.76
C ASN A 117 -0.37 13.32 -1.12
N ILE A 118 -0.55 13.20 0.20
CA ILE A 118 -1.55 13.94 0.96
C ILE A 118 -0.85 15.09 1.65
N SER A 119 -1.25 16.32 1.35
CA SER A 119 -0.67 17.52 1.96
C SER A 119 -0.89 17.53 3.48
N GLU A 120 -0.02 18.21 4.24
CA GLU A 120 -0.23 18.39 5.68
C GLU A 120 -1.65 18.89 6.02
N ARG A 121 -2.18 18.44 7.15
CA ARG A 121 -3.56 18.76 7.59
C ARG A 121 -4.65 18.42 6.57
N SER A 122 -4.38 17.50 5.65
CA SER A 122 -5.30 17.06 4.61
C SER A 122 -5.62 15.58 4.75
N MET A 123 -6.64 15.12 4.04
CA MET A 123 -7.05 13.72 4.02
C MET A 123 -7.44 13.28 2.62
N MET A 124 -7.30 11.99 2.35
CA MET A 124 -7.98 11.38 1.21
C MET A 124 -9.45 11.14 1.58
N ALA A 125 -10.38 11.54 0.71
CA ALA A 125 -11.80 11.30 0.88
C ALA A 125 -12.07 9.81 1.16
N PRO A 126 -12.95 9.49 2.13
CA PRO A 126 -13.35 8.12 2.40
C PRO A 126 -13.79 7.43 1.11
N SER A 127 -13.23 6.26 0.84
CA SER A 127 -13.48 5.53 -0.41
C SER A 127 -13.29 4.04 -0.22
N TYR A 128 -13.85 3.24 -1.14
CA TYR A 128 -13.60 1.80 -1.20
C TYR A 128 -13.26 1.37 -2.62
N ASN A 129 -12.56 0.24 -2.75
CA ASN A 129 -12.28 -0.40 -4.03
C ASN A 129 -13.31 -1.50 -4.30
N SER A 130 -13.84 -1.59 -5.51
CA SER A 130 -14.87 -2.58 -5.85
C SER A 130 -14.34 -4.00 -5.94
N ARG A 131 -13.07 -4.19 -6.33
CA ARG A 131 -12.49 -5.52 -6.61
C ARG A 131 -11.08 -5.71 -6.10
N ALA A 132 -10.25 -4.66 -6.15
CA ALA A 132 -8.84 -4.77 -5.85
C ALA A 132 -8.58 -4.76 -4.34
N THR A 133 -7.70 -5.66 -3.90
CA THR A 133 -7.05 -5.54 -2.59
C THR A 133 -5.87 -4.60 -2.75
N LYS A 134 -5.78 -3.54 -1.94
CA LYS A 134 -4.63 -2.63 -1.96
C LYS A 134 -3.66 -3.00 -0.85
N LEU A 135 -2.38 -3.18 -1.21
CA LEU A 135 -1.25 -3.21 -0.28
C LEU A 135 -0.65 -1.80 -0.25
N ALA A 136 -0.83 -1.09 0.86
CA ALA A 136 -0.44 0.31 0.99
C ALA A 136 0.77 0.45 1.91
N MET A 137 1.86 1.01 1.40
CA MET A 137 3.07 1.35 2.16
C MET A 137 3.23 2.86 2.29
N VAL A 138 3.50 3.33 3.50
CA VAL A 138 3.94 4.70 3.72
C VAL A 138 5.42 4.83 3.35
N VAL A 139 5.71 5.67 2.36
CA VAL A 139 7.08 5.88 1.87
C VAL A 139 7.70 7.15 2.48
N GLU A 140 6.87 8.15 2.80
CA GLU A 140 7.29 9.39 3.48
C GLU A 140 6.20 9.92 4.43
N GLY A 141 6.64 10.62 5.47
CA GLY A 141 5.76 11.33 6.39
C GLY A 141 5.11 10.47 7.48
N ARG A 142 4.13 11.09 8.16
CA ARG A 142 3.31 10.48 9.20
C ARG A 142 1.86 10.88 9.07
N GLY A 143 1.00 10.07 9.67
CA GLY A 143 -0.42 10.30 9.72
C GLY A 143 -1.14 9.15 10.38
N HIS A 144 -2.41 8.99 10.04
CA HIS A 144 -3.20 7.83 10.45
C HIS A 144 -4.12 7.41 9.32
N PHE A 145 -4.61 6.18 9.40
CA PHE A 145 -5.72 5.74 8.58
C PHE A 145 -6.87 5.26 9.44
N GLU A 146 -8.07 5.33 8.88
CA GLU A 146 -9.26 4.69 9.41
C GLU A 146 -9.86 3.79 8.33
N MET A 147 -10.24 2.57 8.72
CA MET A 147 -10.87 1.59 7.84
C MET A 147 -12.08 0.96 8.51
N VAL A 148 -13.19 0.86 7.78
CA VAL A 148 -14.41 0.23 8.28
C VAL A 148 -14.44 -1.23 7.83
N CYS A 149 -14.56 -2.14 8.79
CA CYS A 149 -14.62 -3.59 8.57
C CYS A 149 -15.98 -4.14 8.99
N PRO A 150 -16.57 -5.11 8.28
CA PRO A 150 -17.71 -5.86 8.79
C PRO A 150 -17.28 -6.69 10.00
N ARG A 151 -18.11 -6.75 11.05
CA ARG A 151 -17.84 -7.68 12.17
C ARG A 151 -18.00 -9.13 11.70
N ARG A 152 -17.06 -10.01 12.04
CA ARG A 152 -17.18 -11.44 11.77
C ARG A 152 -18.09 -12.08 12.82
N SER A 153 -18.91 -13.06 12.43
CA SER A 153 -19.91 -13.74 13.26
C SER A 153 -19.36 -14.53 14.46
N GLY A 154 -18.04 -14.50 14.73
CA GLY A 154 -17.39 -15.15 15.87
C GLY A 154 -16.67 -14.22 16.87
N GLU A 155 -16.56 -12.92 16.60
CA GLU A 155 -15.85 -11.98 17.50
C GLU A 155 -16.68 -11.55 18.73
N ALA A 156 -17.93 -12.02 18.86
CA ALA A 156 -18.85 -11.68 19.95
C ALA A 156 -18.72 -12.59 21.19
N ARG A 157 -17.69 -13.44 21.28
CA ARG A 157 -17.52 -14.41 22.39
C ARG A 157 -16.41 -14.10 23.38
N GLY A 158 -15.75 -12.94 23.27
CA GLY A 158 -14.56 -12.60 24.08
C GLY A 158 -14.69 -11.42 25.05
N SER A 159 -15.87 -10.82 25.19
CA SER A 159 -16.09 -9.79 26.22
C SER A 159 -16.96 -10.36 27.33
N GLU A 160 -16.33 -11.10 28.24
CA GLU A 160 -16.87 -11.38 29.57
C GLU A 160 -16.84 -10.07 30.37
N ASP A 161 -17.87 -9.24 30.23
CA ASP A 161 -18.41 -8.47 31.35
C ASP A 161 -19.71 -7.73 30.96
N ALA A 162 -20.71 -7.90 31.82
CA ALA A 162 -21.90 -7.07 32.03
C ALA A 162 -22.99 -7.01 30.94
N THR A 163 -24.06 -7.75 31.21
CA THR A 163 -25.48 -7.38 31.05
C THR A 163 -25.81 -6.25 30.05
N GLU A 164 -26.09 -6.62 28.80
CA GLU A 164 -26.76 -5.71 27.85
C GLU A 164 -28.27 -5.97 27.84
N PRO A 165 -29.11 -4.95 28.07
CA PRO A 165 -30.56 -5.09 28.01
C PRO A 165 -31.03 -5.41 26.59
N GLU A 166 -32.02 -6.28 26.47
CA GLU A 166 -32.69 -6.63 25.21
C GLU A 166 -33.18 -5.36 24.50
N GLY A 167 -32.55 -5.01 23.37
CA GLY A 167 -33.02 -3.92 22.50
C GLY A 167 -31.97 -3.19 21.66
N GLN A 168 -30.66 -3.34 21.92
CA GLN A 168 -29.64 -2.60 21.17
C GLN A 168 -29.11 -3.36 19.95
N GLN A 169 -29.34 -2.77 18.78
CA GLN A 169 -28.91 -3.22 17.47
C GLN A 169 -27.39 -3.47 17.46
N ARG A 170 -26.97 -4.72 17.27
CA ARG A 170 -25.56 -5.10 17.21
C ARG A 170 -24.85 -4.28 16.12
N ASP A 171 -23.84 -3.50 16.49
CA ASP A 171 -23.01 -2.74 15.55
C ASP A 171 -22.47 -3.65 14.43
N ARG A 172 -22.98 -3.48 13.21
CA ARG A 172 -22.63 -4.33 12.04
C ARG A 172 -21.19 -4.13 11.57
N TYR A 173 -20.58 -3.01 11.93
CA TYR A 173 -19.26 -2.59 11.47
C TYR A 173 -18.33 -2.26 12.65
N ARG A 174 -17.02 -2.39 12.43
CA ARG A 174 -15.95 -2.00 13.35
C ARG A 174 -15.01 -1.05 12.62
N ALA A 175 -14.68 0.08 13.25
CA ALA A 175 -13.62 0.96 12.79
C ALA A 175 -12.26 0.42 13.26
N VAL A 176 -11.34 0.23 12.34
CA VAL A 176 -9.93 -0.04 12.58
C VAL A 176 -9.18 1.26 12.36
N ARG A 177 -8.40 1.70 13.35
CA ARG A 177 -7.64 2.94 13.31
C ARG A 177 -6.20 2.65 13.69
N SER A 178 -5.25 3.23 12.97
CA SER A 178 -3.83 3.13 13.33
C SER A 178 -3.07 4.36 12.89
N GLN A 179 -2.09 4.73 13.70
CA GLN A 179 -1.04 5.66 13.27
C GLN A 179 -0.14 4.95 12.27
N VAL A 180 0.42 5.72 11.34
CA VAL A 180 1.35 5.23 10.32
C VAL A 180 2.48 6.23 10.11
N SER A 181 3.65 5.67 9.82
CA SER A 181 4.88 6.40 9.48
C SER A 181 5.63 5.67 8.39
N ARG A 182 6.66 6.28 7.80
CA ARG A 182 7.56 5.63 6.83
C ARG A 182 7.89 4.18 7.19
N GLY A 183 7.67 3.27 6.24
CA GLY A 183 7.85 1.82 6.40
C GLY A 183 6.60 1.06 6.88
N SER A 184 5.57 1.76 7.38
CA SER A 184 4.31 1.13 7.76
C SER A 184 3.60 0.56 6.54
N VAL A 185 3.03 -0.64 6.68
CA VAL A 185 2.24 -1.27 5.62
C VAL A 185 0.92 -1.79 6.15
N PHE A 186 -0.13 -1.59 5.37
CA PHE A 186 -1.48 -2.03 5.70
C PHE A 186 -2.21 -2.54 4.46
N VAL A 187 -3.18 -3.42 4.69
CA VAL A 187 -3.96 -4.08 3.65
C VAL A 187 -5.38 -3.53 3.67
N ILE A 188 -5.87 -3.12 2.50
CA ILE A 188 -7.24 -2.65 2.31
C ILE A 188 -7.95 -3.68 1.42
N PRO A 189 -8.80 -4.54 1.99
CA PRO A 189 -9.57 -5.48 1.20
C PRO A 189 -10.64 -4.77 0.34
N PRO A 190 -11.16 -5.43 -0.70
CA PRO A 190 -12.23 -4.89 -1.51
C PRO A 190 -13.47 -4.60 -0.65
N GLY A 191 -14.22 -3.55 -1.00
CA GLY A 191 -15.45 -3.15 -0.33
C GLY A 191 -15.27 -2.53 1.06
N HIS A 192 -14.04 -2.39 1.57
CA HIS A 192 -13.79 -1.77 2.88
C HIS A 192 -13.56 -0.26 2.70
N PRO A 193 -14.44 0.60 3.25
CA PRO A 193 -14.21 2.04 3.28
C PRO A 193 -12.94 2.37 4.05
N VAL A 194 -12.09 3.21 3.46
CA VAL A 194 -10.83 3.66 4.05
C VAL A 194 -10.60 5.15 3.79
N THR A 195 -9.95 5.80 4.73
CA THR A 195 -9.37 7.14 4.58
C THR A 195 -7.98 7.17 5.20
N ALA A 196 -7.10 7.98 4.63
CA ALA A 196 -5.79 8.29 5.19
C ALA A 196 -5.69 9.79 5.40
N VAL A 197 -5.12 10.19 6.53
CA VAL A 197 -5.05 11.57 7.00
C VAL A 197 -3.61 11.91 7.32
N ALA A 198 -3.08 12.98 6.73
CA ALA A 198 -1.74 13.46 7.01
C ALA A 198 -1.66 14.13 8.39
N ALA A 199 -0.48 14.07 9.00
CA ALA A 199 -0.20 14.82 10.22
C ALA A 199 -0.25 16.34 9.97
N ALA A 200 -0.19 17.11 11.05
CA ALA A 200 -0.38 18.55 10.98
C ALA A 200 0.82 19.31 10.40
N ASN A 201 2.01 18.71 10.34
CA ASN A 201 3.27 19.40 10.07
C ASN A 201 4.12 18.73 8.98
N GLU A 202 3.57 17.74 8.29
CA GLU A 202 4.23 17.07 7.18
C GLU A 202 3.20 16.43 6.26
N ASN A 203 3.58 16.26 5.00
CA ASN A 203 2.80 15.50 4.02
C ASN A 203 2.90 14.01 4.31
N LEU A 204 1.91 13.24 3.87
CA LEU A 204 1.91 11.78 3.94
C LEU A 204 1.93 11.21 2.52
N GLN A 205 2.99 10.47 2.18
CA GLN A 205 3.10 9.81 0.88
C GLN A 205 2.91 8.31 1.02
N VAL A 206 1.95 7.76 0.26
CA VAL A 206 1.55 6.35 0.30
C VAL A 206 1.65 5.73 -1.08
N LEU A 207 2.45 4.68 -1.21
CA LEU A 207 2.54 3.82 -2.39
C LEU A 207 1.59 2.64 -2.21
N CYS A 208 0.73 2.39 -3.19
CA CYS A 208 -0.20 1.26 -3.16
C CYS A 208 -0.02 0.35 -4.37
N PHE A 209 -0.03 -0.95 -4.14
CA PHE A 209 -0.20 -1.98 -5.16
C PHE A 209 -1.61 -2.55 -5.06
N GLY A 210 -2.41 -2.45 -6.13
CA GLY A 210 -3.70 -3.12 -6.19
C GLY A 210 -3.57 -4.48 -6.86
N ILE A 211 -3.96 -5.53 -6.16
CA ILE A 211 -4.01 -6.89 -6.66
C ILE A 211 -5.43 -7.19 -7.13
N ARG A 212 -5.58 -7.90 -8.26
CA ARG A 212 -6.87 -8.10 -8.94
C ARG A 212 -7.47 -6.78 -9.42
N ALA A 213 -6.62 -5.96 -10.04
CA ALA A 213 -6.95 -4.59 -10.46
C ALA A 213 -7.88 -4.54 -11.69
N GLY A 214 -8.03 -5.64 -12.42
CA GLY A 214 -8.86 -5.78 -13.59
C GLY A 214 -10.31 -5.39 -13.30
N ARG A 215 -10.77 -4.34 -13.99
CA ARG A 215 -12.10 -3.73 -13.82
C ARG A 215 -12.37 -3.22 -12.39
N ASN A 216 -11.33 -2.99 -11.59
CA ASN A 216 -11.48 -2.34 -10.30
C ASN A 216 -11.95 -0.89 -10.50
N ARG A 217 -12.85 -0.44 -9.62
CA ARG A 217 -13.30 0.95 -9.54
C ARG A 217 -13.15 1.43 -8.11
N LYS A 218 -12.68 2.67 -7.96
CA LYS A 218 -12.63 3.35 -6.68
C LYS A 218 -13.87 4.22 -6.53
N HIS A 219 -14.62 3.99 -5.46
CA HIS A 219 -15.86 4.68 -5.16
C HIS A 219 -15.63 5.61 -3.97
N TYR A 220 -15.81 6.91 -4.18
CA TYR A 220 -15.69 7.91 -3.12
C TYR A 220 -17.03 8.06 -2.40
N LEU A 221 -16.98 8.16 -1.08
CA LEU A 221 -18.15 8.26 -0.20
C LEU A 221 -18.40 9.70 0.28
N ALA A 222 -17.47 10.61 0.00
CA ALA A 222 -17.59 12.04 0.31
C ALA A 222 -16.85 12.87 -0.75
N GLY A 223 -17.14 14.17 -0.75
CA GLY A 223 -16.67 15.10 -1.78
C GLY A 223 -17.62 15.21 -2.96
N LYS A 224 -17.31 16.10 -3.89
CA LYS A 224 -18.14 16.38 -5.07
C LYS A 224 -18.37 15.16 -5.96
N ASN A 225 -17.43 14.21 -5.97
CA ASN A 225 -17.51 12.95 -6.71
C ASN A 225 -18.02 11.76 -5.88
N ASN A 226 -18.78 12.03 -4.81
CA ASN A 226 -19.35 10.97 -3.99
C ASN A 226 -20.40 10.15 -4.75
N VAL A 227 -20.45 8.83 -4.50
CA VAL A 227 -21.41 7.93 -5.15
C VAL A 227 -22.84 8.10 -4.64
N MET A 228 -23.05 8.75 -3.49
CA MET A 228 -24.38 9.02 -2.96
C MET A 228 -25.12 10.08 -3.78
N ASN A 229 -24.39 10.93 -4.51
CA ASN A 229 -24.95 11.90 -5.45
C ASN A 229 -25.64 11.21 -6.63
N GLU A 230 -25.29 9.96 -6.95
CA GLU A 230 -25.92 9.18 -8.03
C GLU A 230 -27.31 8.63 -7.65
N LEU A 231 -27.68 8.66 -6.36
CA LEU A 231 -29.01 8.26 -5.91
C LEU A 231 -30.06 9.29 -6.34
N ASP A 232 -31.21 8.80 -6.82
CA ASP A 232 -32.37 9.65 -7.09
C ASP A 232 -32.98 10.22 -5.80
N ARG A 233 -33.90 11.16 -5.97
CA ARG A 233 -34.49 11.94 -4.88
C ARG A 233 -35.21 11.02 -3.89
N GLU A 234 -35.99 10.09 -4.41
CA GLU A 234 -36.78 9.13 -3.64
C GLU A 234 -35.88 8.16 -2.86
N ALA A 235 -34.82 7.64 -3.49
CA ALA A 235 -33.85 6.77 -2.87
C ALA A 235 -33.10 7.48 -1.74
N LYS A 236 -32.72 8.76 -1.91
CA LYS A 236 -32.13 9.57 -0.82
C LYS A 236 -33.11 9.71 0.34
N GLN A 237 -34.35 10.10 0.06
CA GLN A 237 -35.36 10.28 1.09
C GLN A 237 -35.62 9.00 1.89
N LEU A 238 -35.76 7.87 1.22
CA LEU A 238 -35.99 6.57 1.85
C LEU A 238 -34.75 6.05 2.60
N SER A 239 -33.55 6.23 2.06
CA SER A 239 -32.31 5.71 2.65
C SER A 239 -31.91 6.46 3.92
N PHE A 240 -32.13 7.77 3.96
CA PHE A 240 -31.71 8.63 5.07
C PHE A 240 -32.86 9.05 5.99
N GLY A 241 -34.12 8.80 5.61
CA GLY A 241 -35.29 9.17 6.41
C GLY A 241 -35.47 10.68 6.58
N ALA A 242 -34.91 11.48 5.66
CA ALA A 242 -34.90 12.95 5.68
C ALA A 242 -35.31 13.49 4.30
N PRO A 243 -35.78 14.76 4.20
CA PRO A 243 -36.03 15.40 2.91
C PRO A 243 -34.79 15.33 2.01
N ALA A 244 -35.00 14.97 0.74
CA ALA A 244 -33.90 14.76 -0.19
C ALA A 244 -33.05 16.02 -0.41
N GLU A 245 -33.67 17.20 -0.31
CA GLU A 245 -33.01 18.50 -0.41
C GLU A 245 -32.01 18.71 0.74
N GLU A 246 -32.38 18.34 1.98
CA GLU A 246 -31.49 18.42 3.14
C GLU A 246 -30.32 17.44 3.01
N VAL A 247 -30.58 16.22 2.55
CA VAL A 247 -29.52 15.23 2.26
C VAL A 247 -28.56 15.76 1.19
N GLN A 248 -29.11 16.35 0.12
CA GLN A 248 -28.32 16.88 -0.97
C GLN A 248 -27.46 18.07 -0.53
N GLU A 249 -28.00 18.97 0.30
CA GLU A 249 -27.25 20.09 0.88
C GLU A 249 -26.01 19.61 1.65
N VAL A 250 -26.15 18.55 2.45
CA VAL A 250 -25.03 17.96 3.19
C VAL A 250 -23.98 17.35 2.25
N PHE A 251 -24.38 16.63 1.21
CA PHE A 251 -23.45 16.01 0.28
C PHE A 251 -22.73 17.02 -0.64
N ASP A 252 -23.38 18.15 -0.94
CA ASP A 252 -22.81 19.23 -1.75
C ASP A 252 -21.97 20.22 -0.92
N ALA A 253 -22.01 20.16 0.41
CA ALA A 253 -21.24 21.03 1.29
C ALA A 253 -19.71 20.86 1.18
N GLN A 254 -19.23 19.79 0.54
CA GLN A 254 -17.81 19.58 0.26
C GLN A 254 -17.53 19.79 -1.24
N PRO A 255 -16.97 20.94 -1.65
CA PRO A 255 -16.74 21.24 -3.07
C PRO A 255 -15.58 20.44 -3.69
N GLU A 256 -14.67 19.94 -2.85
CA GLU A 256 -13.47 19.21 -3.28
C GLU A 256 -13.75 17.74 -3.59
N SER A 257 -12.86 17.11 -4.35
CA SER A 257 -12.90 15.68 -4.69
C SER A 257 -11.58 15.02 -4.34
N VAL A 258 -11.60 13.72 -4.05
CA VAL A 258 -10.43 12.85 -3.81
C VAL A 258 -9.57 13.23 -2.59
N PHE A 259 -9.03 14.44 -2.51
CA PHE A 259 -8.32 14.97 -1.35
C PHE A 259 -9.09 16.17 -0.78
N LEU A 260 -9.26 16.17 0.53
CA LEU A 260 -10.12 17.08 1.27
C LEU A 260 -9.33 17.73 2.41
N PRO A 261 -9.81 18.87 2.95
CA PRO A 261 -9.33 19.38 4.23
C PRO A 261 -9.44 18.30 5.31
N GLY A 262 -8.35 18.08 6.05
CA GLY A 262 -8.31 17.12 7.14
C GLY A 262 -8.96 17.65 8.43
N PRO A 263 -9.10 16.78 9.44
CA PRO A 263 -9.63 17.16 10.74
C PRO A 263 -8.84 18.33 11.35
N GLY A 264 -9.55 19.32 11.90
CA GLY A 264 -8.94 20.47 12.60
C GLY A 264 -8.58 21.69 11.73
N ARG A 265 -8.48 21.58 10.39
CA ARG A 265 -8.20 22.75 9.52
C ARG A 265 -9.36 23.77 9.55
N ARG A 266 -10.60 23.29 9.53
CA ARG A 266 -11.83 24.12 9.65
C ARG A 266 -11.94 24.86 10.99
N GLN A 267 -11.39 24.32 12.08
CA GLN A 267 -11.37 25.00 13.39
C GLN A 267 -10.27 26.09 13.48
N GLY A 268 -9.18 25.96 12.72
CA GLY A 268 -8.11 26.96 12.69
C GLY A 268 -8.51 28.27 12.00
N GLU A 269 -9.34 28.19 10.96
CA GLU A 269 -9.87 29.37 10.24
C GLU A 269 -10.91 30.14 11.06
N SER A 270 -11.73 29.42 11.85
CA SER A 270 -12.70 30.04 12.76
C SER A 270 -12.05 30.58 14.05
N LYS A 271 -10.96 29.97 14.55
CA LYS A 271 -10.18 30.48 15.71
C LYS A 271 -9.29 31.68 15.39
N ARG A 272 -8.95 31.97 14.13
CA ARG A 272 -8.20 33.19 13.75
C ARG A 272 -9.00 34.50 13.94
N ARG A 273 -10.29 34.43 14.27
CA ARG A 273 -11.16 35.59 14.51
C ARG A 273 -11.44 35.92 15.97
N GLN A 274 -10.92 35.17 16.95
CA GLN A 274 -11.06 35.51 18.38
C GLN A 274 -9.80 35.13 19.17
N PRO A 275 -9.29 35.99 20.07
CA PRO A 275 -8.14 35.65 20.90
C PRO A 275 -8.51 34.56 21.90
N SER A 276 -7.69 33.51 21.96
CA SER A 276 -7.87 32.34 22.81
C SER A 276 -7.51 32.61 24.27
N VAL A 277 -8.35 32.12 25.19
CA VAL A 277 -7.99 31.89 26.60
C VAL A 277 -7.93 30.38 26.81
N ASP A 278 -6.79 29.91 27.35
CA ASP A 278 -6.47 28.52 27.64
C ASP A 278 -7.48 27.81 28.55
N ARG A 279 -7.63 26.50 28.35
CA ARG A 279 -7.82 25.54 29.44
C ARG A 279 -7.43 24.11 29.05
N LEU A 280 -6.62 23.52 29.92
CA LEU A 280 -6.06 22.17 29.89
C LEU A 280 -7.08 21.04 30.16
N SER A 281 -6.65 19.86 29.72
CA SER A 281 -6.90 18.50 30.27
C SER A 281 -8.19 17.77 29.87
N ARG A 282 -8.04 16.58 29.27
CA ARG A 282 -7.88 15.30 29.98
C ARG A 282 -7.45 14.18 29.02
N ARG A 283 -6.44 13.41 29.44
CA ARG A 283 -5.97 12.16 28.82
C ARG A 283 -6.93 11.02 29.16
N GLY A 284 -7.31 10.21 28.17
CA GLY A 284 -7.90 8.87 28.33
C GLY A 284 -6.88 7.79 27.97
N PRO A 285 -7.06 6.53 28.40
CA PRO A 285 -6.00 5.54 28.51
C PRO A 285 -5.47 5.07 27.15
N GLN A 286 -4.14 5.01 27.03
CA GLN A 286 -3.45 4.25 25.99
C GLN A 286 -3.60 2.77 26.31
N THR A 287 -4.45 2.06 25.57
CA THR A 287 -4.30 0.61 25.44
C THR A 287 -3.11 0.33 24.53
N TYR A 288 -2.03 -0.12 25.16
CA TYR A 288 -0.92 -0.80 24.50
C TYR A 288 -1.47 -2.07 23.84
N VAL A 289 -1.28 -2.18 22.53
CA VAL A 289 -1.35 -3.46 21.82
C VAL A 289 0.08 -3.74 21.41
N GLU A 290 0.69 -4.71 22.09
CA GLU A 290 2.03 -5.20 21.78
C GLU A 290 2.08 -5.82 20.38
N ASP A 291 3.08 -5.37 19.63
CA ASP A 291 3.86 -6.07 18.62
C ASP A 291 3.15 -6.98 17.62
N PHE A 292 2.72 -6.36 16.52
CA PHE A 292 2.89 -6.96 15.20
C PHE A 292 3.76 -6.04 14.35
N ILE A 293 5.08 -6.26 14.40
CA ILE A 293 6.01 -5.74 13.42
C ILE A 293 5.81 -6.57 12.14
N VAL A 294 4.99 -6.06 11.22
CA VAL A 294 5.02 -6.54 9.84
C VAL A 294 6.16 -5.82 9.14
N VAL A 295 7.34 -6.45 9.12
CA VAL A 295 8.44 -6.02 8.25
C VAL A 295 8.01 -6.29 6.82
N LEU A 296 7.45 -5.29 6.15
CA LEU A 296 7.28 -5.29 4.71
C LEU A 296 8.46 -4.52 4.11
N GLU A 297 9.51 -5.28 3.81
CA GLU A 297 10.62 -4.80 3.00
C GLU A 297 10.15 -4.77 1.54
N LEU A 298 9.73 -3.61 1.03
CA LEU A 298 9.52 -3.43 -0.41
C LEU A 298 10.87 -3.39 -1.11
N ARG A 299 11.43 -4.57 -1.39
CA ARG A 299 12.38 -4.74 -2.49
C ARG A 299 11.58 -5.19 -3.70
N LEU A 300 11.60 -4.37 -4.76
CA LEU A 300 11.04 -4.70 -6.06
C LEU A 300 11.85 -5.82 -6.72
N THR A 301 11.75 -7.04 -6.19
CA THR A 301 12.12 -8.33 -6.80
C THR A 301 11.49 -9.45 -5.96
N HIS A 302 10.44 -10.06 -6.53
CA HIS A 302 9.94 -11.44 -6.33
C HIS A 302 10.26 -12.12 -4.96
N THR A 303 9.35 -12.38 -4.01
CA THR A 303 8.04 -13.03 -4.16
C THR A 303 7.30 -13.10 -2.80
N CYS A 304 5.97 -12.95 -2.79
CA CYS A 304 5.13 -13.21 -1.63
C CYS A 304 5.05 -14.73 -1.32
N ARG A 305 5.31 -15.11 -0.07
CA ARG A 305 4.87 -16.39 0.51
C ARG A 305 3.81 -16.05 1.56
N ILE A 306 2.55 -16.35 1.25
CA ILE A 306 1.43 -16.23 2.20
C ILE A 306 1.49 -17.49 3.07
N ILE A 307 1.74 -17.34 4.37
CA ILE A 307 1.52 -18.42 5.34
C ILE A 307 0.15 -18.20 5.97
N THR A 308 -0.85 -18.93 5.47
CA THR A 308 -2.10 -19.13 6.19
C THR A 308 -1.84 -20.20 7.26
N GLY A 309 -1.75 -19.79 8.53
CA GLY A 309 -1.75 -20.74 9.63
C GLY A 309 -3.17 -21.29 9.84
N GLU A 310 -3.38 -22.56 9.50
CA GLU A 310 -4.49 -23.36 10.02
C GLU A 310 -4.29 -23.56 11.53
N VAL A 311 -5.27 -23.15 12.32
CA VAL A 311 -5.33 -23.50 13.75
C VAL A 311 -6.02 -24.86 13.83
N THR A 312 -5.24 -25.91 14.08
CA THR A 312 -5.77 -27.20 14.51
C THR A 312 -6.09 -27.13 15.99
N SER A 313 -7.33 -27.48 16.33
CA SER A 313 -7.81 -27.64 17.70
C SER A 313 -7.16 -28.85 18.36
N VAL A 314 -6.70 -28.69 19.60
CA VAL A 314 -6.60 -29.77 20.59
C VAL A 314 -7.33 -29.29 21.84
#